data_AF-A0A8I1MH40-F1
#
_entry.id   AF-A0A8I1MH40-F1
#
_cell.length_a   1.000
_cell.length_b   1.000
_cell.length_c   1.000
_cell.angle_alpha   90.00
_cell.angle_beta   90.00
_cell.angle_gamma   90.00
#
_symmetry.space_group_name_H-M   'P 1'
#
loop_
_entity.id
_entity.type
_entity.pdbx_description
1 polymer ?
#
loop_
_entity_poly.entity_id
_entity_poly.type
_entity_poly.pdbx_seq_one_letter_code
_entity_poly.pdbx_strand_id
1 'polypeptide(L)'
;MNTKEDERLLAQSLLAKGMKPKDIADQLHVHISTIYNWKKEITVKNENRKLSNDFASKNDKETKIESKTDKHMMNLQQENQALKQKVRDLENIIADLAIKLKRENKEWLK
;
A
#
# COMPACT_ATOMS: atom_id res chain seq x y z
N MET A 1 26.55 -25.08 28.45
CA MET A 1 26.26 -23.87 27.64
C MET A 1 26.01 -24.31 26.22
N ASN A 2 24.84 -23.98 25.66
CA ASN A 2 24.39 -24.49 24.37
C ASN A 2 24.85 -23.54 23.24
N THR A 3 26.17 -23.44 23.04
CA THR A 3 26.84 -22.42 22.19
C THR A 3 26.30 -22.38 20.77
N LYS A 4 25.92 -23.54 20.21
CA LYS A 4 25.38 -23.64 18.84
C LYS A 4 24.01 -23.00 18.67
N GLU A 5 23.18 -23.01 19.72
CA GLU A 5 21.86 -22.37 19.66
C GLU A 5 22.00 -20.84 19.78
N ASP A 6 22.93 -20.38 20.61
CA ASP A 6 23.26 -18.96 20.76
C ASP A 6 23.84 -18.37 19.46
N GLU A 7 24.76 -19.10 18.80
CA GLU A 7 25.30 -18.75 17.48
C GLU A 7 24.21 -18.65 16.41
N ARG A 8 23.25 -19.59 16.44
CA ARG A 8 22.12 -19.60 15.51
C ARG A 8 21.19 -18.40 15.73
N LEU A 9 20.87 -18.07 16.98
CA LEU A 9 20.03 -16.92 17.33
C LEU A 9 20.70 -15.60 16.93
N LEU A 10 22.01 -15.49 17.12
CA LEU A 10 22.79 -14.33 16.70
C LEU A 10 22.82 -14.20 15.17
N ALA A 11 23.08 -15.30 14.45
CA ALA A 11 23.01 -15.33 12.99
C ALA A 11 21.63 -14.89 12.46
N GLN A 12 20.55 -15.35 13.11
CA GLN A 12 19.18 -14.99 12.75
C GLN A 12 18.91 -13.49 12.92
N SER A 13 19.36 -12.90 14.04
CA SER A 13 19.25 -11.46 14.29
C SER A 13 20.02 -10.64 13.26
N LEU A 14 21.23 -11.07 12.88
CA LEU A 14 22.06 -10.39 11.89
C LEU A 14 21.48 -10.50 10.47
N LEU A 15 20.92 -11.67 10.10
CA LEU A 15 20.20 -11.85 8.84
C LEU A 15 18.95 -10.98 8.77
N ALA A 16 18.20 -10.82 9.87
CA ALA A 16 17.02 -9.95 9.94
C ALA A 16 17.36 -8.47 9.78
N LYS A 17 18.56 -8.05 10.21
CA LYS A 17 19.10 -6.70 10.02
C LYS A 17 19.62 -6.45 8.59
N GLY A 18 19.59 -7.46 7.71
CA GLY A 18 20.01 -7.33 6.31
C GLY A 18 21.52 -7.47 6.08
N MET A 19 22.27 -7.99 7.06
CA MET A 19 23.71 -8.24 6.91
C MET A 19 23.96 -9.41 5.94
N LYS A 20 25.05 -9.33 5.17
CA LYS A 20 25.34 -10.36 4.15
C LYS A 20 25.76 -11.66 4.85
N PRO A 21 25.36 -12.84 4.32
CA PRO A 21 25.74 -14.13 4.89
C PRO A 21 27.24 -14.33 5.08
N LYS A 22 28.07 -13.72 4.21
CA LYS A 22 29.53 -13.76 4.29
C LYS A 22 30.05 -13.09 5.56
N ASP A 23 29.62 -11.86 5.81
CA ASP A 23 30.05 -11.06 6.96
C ASP A 23 29.62 -11.72 8.29
N ILE A 24 28.44 -12.36 8.29
CA ILE A 24 27.93 -13.13 9.43
C ILE A 24 28.77 -14.39 9.68
N ALA A 25 29.19 -15.08 8.61
CA ALA A 25 30.04 -16.26 8.72
C ALA A 25 31.40 -15.89 9.33
N ASP A 26 31.97 -14.76 8.91
CA ASP A 26 33.23 -14.25 9.44
C ASP A 26 33.10 -13.85 10.92
N GLN A 27 31.98 -13.22 11.30
CA GLN A 27 31.71 -12.80 12.68
C GLN A 27 31.45 -13.96 13.64
N LEU A 28 30.80 -15.03 13.17
CA LEU A 28 30.49 -16.22 13.96
C LEU A 28 31.54 -17.33 13.82
N HIS A 29 32.58 -17.12 13.01
CA HIS A 29 33.58 -18.12 12.65
C HIS A 29 32.98 -19.46 12.16
N VAL A 30 31.88 -19.37 11.42
CA VAL A 30 31.21 -20.53 10.81
C VAL A 30 31.36 -20.50 9.31
N HIS A 31 31.29 -21.67 8.68
CA HIS A 31 31.34 -21.73 7.22
C HIS A 31 30.11 -21.05 6.60
N ILE A 32 30.30 -20.34 5.50
CA ILE A 32 29.22 -19.61 4.83
C ILE A 32 28.02 -20.50 4.46
N SER A 33 28.27 -21.77 4.13
CA SER A 33 27.21 -22.75 3.85
C SER A 33 26.30 -23.00 5.07
N THR A 34 26.85 -22.93 6.29
CA THR A 34 26.09 -23.05 7.54
C THR A 34 25.09 -21.90 7.67
N ILE A 35 25.52 -20.67 7.35
CA ILE A 35 24.63 -19.49 7.34
C ILE A 35 23.54 -19.62 6.28
N TYR A 36 23.88 -20.11 5.07
CA TYR A 36 22.87 -20.37 4.03
C TYR A 36 21.87 -21.46 4.42
N ASN A 37 22.33 -22.52 5.10
CA ASN A 37 21.45 -23.57 5.61
C ASN A 37 20.50 -23.03 6.68
N TRP A 38 21.01 -22.28 7.66
CA TRP A 38 20.17 -21.62 8.67
C TRP A 38 19.18 -20.65 8.06
N LYS A 39 19.60 -19.86 7.07
CA LYS A 39 18.70 -18.98 6.30
C LYS A 39 17.59 -19.77 5.62
N LYS A 40 17.91 -20.89 4.96
CA LYS A 40 16.95 -21.76 4.28
C LYS A 40 15.97 -22.39 5.27
N GLU A 41 16.45 -22.89 6.42
CA GLU A 41 15.60 -23.44 7.48
C GLU A 41 14.62 -22.40 8.04
N ILE A 42 15.05 -21.14 8.18
CA ILE A 42 14.17 -20.03 8.59
C ILE A 42 13.10 -19.76 7.52
N THR A 43 13.47 -19.76 6.23
CA THR A 43 12.51 -19.57 5.13
C THR A 43 11.49 -20.70 5.08
N VAL A 44 11.93 -21.96 5.18
CA VAL A 44 11.04 -23.14 5.16
C VAL A 44 10.13 -23.18 6.39
N LYS A 45 10.63 -22.82 7.58
CA LYS A 45 9.77 -22.66 8.78
C LYS A 45 8.74 -21.53 8.60
N ASN A 46 9.09 -20.46 7.89
CA ASN A 46 8.14 -19.39 7.57
C ASN A 46 7.14 -19.80 6.49
N GLU A 47 7.50 -20.66 5.54
CA GLU A 47 6.58 -21.17 4.51
C GLU A 47 5.60 -22.21 5.07
N ASN A 48 6.07 -23.09 5.97
CA ASN A 48 5.18 -24.00 6.70
C ASN A 48 4.30 -23.28 7.73
N ARG A 49 4.75 -22.11 8.24
CA ARG A 49 3.86 -21.18 8.95
C ARG A 49 2.91 -20.44 8.02
N LYS A 50 3.28 -20.10 6.78
CA LYS A 50 2.34 -19.46 5.84
C LYS A 50 1.15 -20.36 5.53
N LEU A 51 1.37 -21.67 5.35
CA LEU A 51 0.27 -22.61 5.12
C LEU A 51 -0.72 -22.72 6.31
N SER A 52 -0.31 -22.39 7.54
CA SER A 52 -1.20 -22.33 8.71
C SER A 52 -1.59 -20.91 9.15
N ASN A 53 -0.90 -19.88 8.64
CA ASN A 53 -1.06 -18.47 9.01
C ASN A 53 -1.66 -17.62 7.88
N ASP A 54 -2.04 -18.23 6.74
CA ASP A 54 -2.92 -17.62 5.74
C ASP A 54 -4.31 -17.26 6.30
N PHE A 55 -4.64 -17.74 7.51
CA PHE A 55 -5.79 -17.27 8.29
C PHE A 55 -5.52 -16.03 9.17
N ALA A 56 -4.26 -15.64 9.42
CA ALA A 56 -3.95 -14.56 10.38
C ALA A 56 -3.05 -13.43 9.84
N SER A 57 -2.32 -13.61 8.74
CA SER A 57 -1.48 -12.54 8.13
C SER A 57 -2.18 -11.68 7.06
N LYS A 58 -3.50 -11.82 6.88
CA LYS A 58 -4.28 -10.94 6.01
C LYS A 58 -4.46 -9.52 6.59
N ASN A 59 -4.60 -9.39 7.91
CA ASN A 59 -4.97 -8.12 8.55
C ASN A 59 -3.97 -6.95 8.41
N ASP A 60 -2.65 -7.19 8.40
CA ASP A 60 -1.66 -6.08 8.37
C ASP A 60 -1.34 -5.55 6.97
N LYS A 61 -1.57 -6.36 5.91
CA LYS A 61 -1.48 -5.88 4.53
C LYS A 61 -2.81 -5.30 4.05
N GLU A 62 -3.93 -5.83 4.54
CA GLU A 62 -5.27 -5.29 4.28
C GLU A 62 -5.39 -3.86 4.82
N THR A 63 -5.03 -3.59 6.08
CA THR A 63 -5.11 -2.23 6.66
C THR A 63 -4.29 -1.15 5.92
N LYS A 64 -3.10 -1.50 5.40
CA LYS A 64 -2.26 -0.56 4.63
C LYS A 64 -2.72 -0.38 3.18
N ILE A 65 -3.36 -1.39 2.59
CA ILE A 65 -3.99 -1.29 1.27
C ILE A 65 -5.29 -0.50 1.39
N GLU A 66 -6.14 -0.82 2.37
CA GLU A 66 -7.38 -0.13 2.72
C GLU A 66 -7.15 1.37 2.88
N SER A 67 -6.20 1.79 3.72
CA SER A 67 -5.92 3.23 3.90
C SER A 67 -5.51 3.99 2.62
N LYS A 68 -4.88 3.30 1.65
CA LYS A 68 -4.52 3.91 0.35
C LYS A 68 -5.72 3.95 -0.59
N THR A 69 -6.53 2.89 -0.63
CA THR A 69 -7.78 2.87 -1.38
C THR A 69 -8.77 3.90 -0.85
N ASP A 70 -8.86 4.08 0.47
CA ASP A 70 -9.74 5.07 1.10
C ASP A 70 -9.34 6.50 0.74
N LYS A 71 -8.04 6.80 0.78
CA LYS A 71 -7.52 8.11 0.37
C LYS A 71 -7.79 8.38 -1.11
N HIS A 72 -7.62 7.38 -1.97
CA HIS A 72 -7.92 7.52 -3.40
C HIS A 72 -9.42 7.70 -3.66
N MET A 73 -10.27 6.94 -2.97
CA MET A 73 -11.71 7.04 -3.06
C MET A 73 -12.22 8.41 -2.59
N MET A 74 -11.66 8.94 -1.49
CA MET A 74 -11.98 10.29 -1.00
C MET A 74 -11.63 11.37 -2.01
N ASN A 75 -10.45 11.28 -2.65
CA ASN A 75 -10.05 12.24 -3.70
C ASN A 75 -10.99 12.17 -4.91
N LEU A 76 -11.33 10.97 -5.38
CA LEU A 76 -12.27 10.79 -6.51
C LEU A 76 -13.68 11.29 -6.19
N GLN A 77 -14.14 11.13 -4.94
CA GLN A 77 -15.42 11.67 -4.50
C GLN A 77 -15.42 13.20 -4.47
N GLN A 78 -14.36 13.81 -3.96
CA GLN A 78 -14.21 15.27 -3.92
C GLN A 78 -14.17 15.86 -5.35
N GLU A 79 -13.43 15.24 -6.26
CA GLU A 79 -13.36 15.66 -7.66
C GLU A 79 -14.72 15.55 -8.35
N ASN A 80 -15.43 14.42 -8.15
CA ASN A 80 -16.79 14.25 -8.66
C ASN A 80 -17.76 15.31 -8.13
N GLN A 81 -17.66 15.66 -6.84
CA GLN A 81 -18.49 16.71 -6.25
C GLN A 81 -18.20 18.08 -6.88
N ALA A 82 -16.93 18.40 -7.11
CA ALA A 82 -16.54 19.64 -7.78
C ALA A 82 -17.04 19.69 -9.24
N LEU A 83 -16.95 18.58 -9.98
CA LEU A 83 -17.48 18.49 -11.34
C LEU A 83 -19.01 18.66 -11.37
N LYS A 84 -19.73 18.02 -10.46
CA LYS A 84 -21.20 18.22 -10.33
C LYS A 84 -21.56 19.67 -10.04
N GLN A 85 -20.76 20.37 -9.24
CA GLN A 85 -20.99 21.79 -8.99
C GLN A 85 -20.80 22.61 -10.27
N LYS A 86 -19.71 22.40 -11.01
CA LYS A 86 -19.46 23.09 -12.28
C LYS A 86 -20.56 22.86 -13.30
N VAL A 87 -21.11 21.64 -13.37
CA VAL A 87 -22.24 21.32 -14.26
C VAL A 87 -23.46 22.16 -13.88
N ARG A 88 -23.82 22.22 -12.60
CA ARG A 88 -24.94 23.06 -12.12
C ARG A 88 -24.75 24.54 -12.43
N ASP A 89 -23.53 25.05 -12.26
CA ASP A 89 -23.24 26.44 -12.55
C ASP A 89 -23.39 26.75 -14.05
N LEU A 90 -22.95 25.83 -14.93
CA LEU A 90 -23.16 25.95 -16.38
C LEU A 90 -24.64 25.89 -16.76
N GLU A 91 -25.41 24.98 -16.15
CA GLU A 91 -26.87 24.90 -16.36
C GLU A 91 -27.57 26.21 -16.01
N ASN A 92 -27.18 26.84 -14.90
CA ASN A 92 -27.71 28.15 -14.50
C ASN A 92 -27.37 29.25 -15.52
N ILE A 93 -26.11 29.30 -15.98
CA ILE A 93 -25.68 30.27 -17.01
C ILE A 93 -26.48 30.08 -18.30
N ILE A 94 -26.69 28.82 -18.73
CA ILE A 94 -27.48 28.52 -19.94
C ILE A 94 -28.93 28.98 -19.75
N ALA A 95 -29.54 28.73 -18.58
CA ALA A 95 -30.89 29.17 -18.29
C ALA A 95 -31.02 30.71 -18.35
N ASP A 96 -30.07 31.43 -17.75
CA ASP A 96 -30.03 32.90 -17.77
C ASP A 96 -29.86 33.44 -19.21
N LEU A 97 -28.98 32.83 -20.00
CA LEU A 97 -28.78 33.20 -21.40
C LEU A 97 -30.04 32.93 -22.23
N ALA A 98 -30.71 31.80 -22.02
CA ALA A 98 -31.96 31.48 -22.70
C ALA A 98 -33.08 32.49 -22.37
N ILE A 99 -33.16 32.95 -21.12
CA ILE A 99 -34.10 34.00 -20.71
C ILE A 99 -33.75 35.34 -21.39
N LYS A 100 -32.47 35.73 -21.40
CA LYS A 100 -32.01 36.97 -22.05
C LYS A 100 -32.32 36.98 -23.54
N LEU A 101 -31.99 35.89 -24.25
CA LEU A 101 -32.30 35.75 -25.68
C LEU A 101 -33.81 35.83 -25.95
N LYS A 102 -34.65 35.18 -25.13
CA LYS A 102 -36.11 35.28 -25.25
C LYS A 102 -36.63 36.70 -25.04
N ARG A 103 -36.02 37.47 -24.13
CA ARG A 103 -36.41 38.88 -23.89
C ARG A 103 -36.01 39.75 -25.08
N GLU A 104 -34.77 39.63 -25.54
CA GLU A 104 -34.24 40.43 -26.64
C GLU A 104 -35.03 40.20 -27.94
N ASN A 105 -35.37 38.94 -28.24
CA ASN A 105 -36.19 38.59 -29.41
C ASN A 105 -37.62 39.17 -29.33
N LYS A 106 -38.18 39.33 -28.12
CA LYS A 106 -39.50 39.97 -27.93
C LYS A 106 -39.45 41.49 -28.11
N GLU A 107 -38.35 42.14 -27.76
CA GLU A 107 -38.17 43.57 -27.96
C GLU A 107 -37.97 43.92 -29.44
N TRP A 108 -37.37 43.01 -30.23
CA TRP A 108 -37.21 43.19 -31.69
C TRP A 108 -38.49 42.96 -32.51
N LEU A 109 -39.52 42.35 -31.91
CA LEU A 109 -40.81 42.03 -32.54
C LEU A 109 -41.92 43.04 -32.19
N LYS A 110 -41.62 44.09 -31.44
CA LYS A 110 -42.51 45.22 -31.14
C LYS A 110 -42.23 46.39 -32.07
#